data_AF-A0AA51UIB4-F1
#
_entry.id   AF-A0AA51UIB4-F1
#
_cell.length_a   1.000
_cell.length_b   1.000
_cell.length_c   1.000
_cell.angle_alpha   90.00
_cell.angle_beta   90.00
_cell.angle_gamma   90.00
#
_symmetry.space_group_name_H-M   'P 1'
#
loop_
_entity.id
_entity.type
_entity.pdbx_description
1 polymer ?
#
loop_
_entity_poly.entity_id
_entity_poly.type
_entity_poly.pdbx_seq_one_letter_code
_entity_poly.pdbx_strand_id
1 'polypeptide(L)'
;MALITWSDKYSLQIKEIDDQHKVLVGMINELHDAMKNAKSKEVSLDIINKMAEYTKFHFTTEEKYMKRYAYPDYEEHKIEHEKFVEKVLAFKKDYEEGKAGVSYDILNFLKDWLVGHIQGTDKKYAALFIEKGLK
;
A
#
# COMPACT_ATOMS: atom_id res chain seq x y z
N MET A 1 15.06 -9.03 9.87
CA MET A 1 15.13 -7.56 9.72
C MET A 1 13.98 -7.18 8.82
N ALA A 2 13.21 -6.16 9.21
CA ALA A 2 12.07 -5.69 8.44
C ALA A 2 12.54 -5.21 7.05
N LEU A 3 11.75 -5.52 6.02
CA LEU A 3 11.97 -5.04 4.66
C LEU A 3 11.77 -3.51 4.58
N ILE A 4 10.81 -3.01 5.35
CA ILE A 4 10.47 -1.60 5.48
C ILE A 4 10.41 -1.25 6.97
N THR A 5 11.18 -0.25 7.39
CA THR A 5 11.06 0.33 8.73
C THR A 5 10.34 1.66 8.62
N TRP A 6 9.20 1.80 9.29
CA TRP A 6 8.48 3.07 9.35
C TRP A 6 9.38 4.16 9.93
N SER A 7 9.29 5.37 9.38
CA SER A 7 10.02 6.54 9.88
C SER A 7 9.22 7.79 9.57
N ASP A 8 9.48 8.87 10.30
CA ASP A 8 8.72 10.12 10.20
C ASP A 8 8.78 10.75 8.79
N LYS A 9 9.73 10.35 7.94
CA LYS A 9 9.81 10.79 6.54
C LYS A 9 8.63 10.30 5.67
N TYR A 10 7.87 9.30 6.15
CA TYR A 10 6.65 8.78 5.52
C TYR A 10 5.39 9.39 6.12
N SER A 11 5.49 10.08 7.26
CA SER A 11 4.32 10.69 7.90
C SER A 11 3.78 11.84 7.05
N LEU A 12 2.47 11.85 6.87
CA LEU A 12 1.72 12.95 6.27
C LEU A 12 1.18 13.92 7.33
N GLN A 13 1.44 13.65 8.61
CA GLN A 13 0.86 14.36 9.77
C GLN A 13 -0.67 14.27 9.83
N ILE A 14 -1.22 13.19 9.26
CA ILE A 14 -2.65 12.86 9.30
C ILE A 14 -2.74 11.48 9.93
N LYS A 15 -3.08 11.43 11.21
CA LYS A 15 -3.00 10.22 12.06
C LYS A 15 -3.73 9.04 11.43
N GLU A 16 -4.95 9.26 10.92
CA GLU A 16 -5.74 8.20 10.30
C GLU A 16 -5.00 7.56 9.11
N ILE A 17 -4.41 8.38 8.24
CA ILE A 17 -3.71 7.90 7.04
C ILE A 17 -2.37 7.27 7.42
N ASP A 18 -1.60 7.91 8.30
CA ASP A 18 -0.33 7.37 8.79
C ASP A 18 -0.51 6.00 9.45
N ASP A 19 -1.59 5.82 10.21
CA ASP A 19 -1.89 4.53 10.83
C ASP A 19 -2.27 3.46 9.79
N GLN A 20 -2.97 3.84 8.72
CA GLN A 20 -3.24 2.94 7.59
C GLN A 20 -1.95 2.56 6.84
N HIS A 21 -1.06 3.52 6.56
CA HIS A 21 0.23 3.25 5.93
C HIS A 21 1.12 2.33 6.79
N LYS A 22 1.13 2.51 8.12
CA LYS A 22 1.86 1.60 9.03
C LYS A 22 1.32 0.18 8.96
N VAL A 23 0.01 -0.01 8.83
CA VAL A 23 -0.58 -1.34 8.66
C VAL A 23 -0.14 -1.97 7.34
N LEU A 24 -0.17 -1.21 6.23
CA LEU A 24 0.35 -1.68 4.94
C LEU A 24 1.83 -2.08 5.00
N VAL A 25 2.66 -1.24 5.62
CA VAL A 25 4.08 -1.54 5.89
C VAL A 25 4.23 -2.82 6.71
N GLY A 26 3.40 -3.01 7.74
CA GLY A 26 3.34 -4.22 8.55
C GLY A 26 3.04 -5.47 7.72
N MET A 27 2.02 -5.41 6.86
CA MET A 27 1.64 -6.52 5.97
C MET A 27 2.73 -6.87 4.96
N ILE A 28 3.44 -5.88 4.41
CA ILE A 28 4.58 -6.12 3.50
C ILE A 28 5.72 -6.82 4.24
N ASN A 29 6.02 -6.39 5.47
CA ASN A 29 7.02 -7.05 6.30
C ASN A 29 6.62 -8.49 6.67
N GLU A 30 5.35 -8.72 6.97
CA GLU A 30 4.82 -10.06 7.26
C GLU A 30 4.95 -10.99 6.05
N LEU A 31 4.62 -10.50 4.85
CA LEU A 31 4.79 -11.24 3.60
C LEU A 31 6.27 -11.56 3.34
N HIS A 32 7.16 -10.59 3.54
CA HIS A 32 8.60 -10.79 3.41
C HIS A 32 9.12 -11.86 4.37
N ASP A 33 8.69 -11.83 5.64
CA ASP A 33 9.12 -12.82 6.63
C ASP A 33 8.52 -14.21 6.35
N ALA A 34 7.28 -14.29 5.85
CA ALA A 34 6.68 -15.55 5.42
C ALA A 34 7.47 -16.20 4.28
N MET A 35 7.83 -15.40 3.27
CA MET A 35 8.64 -15.87 2.13
C MET A 35 10.07 -16.25 2.54
N LYS A 36 10.72 -15.42 3.36
CA LYS A 36 12.09 -15.66 3.84
C LYS A 36 12.21 -16.95 4.67
N ASN A 37 11.21 -17.23 5.49
CA ASN A 37 11.18 -18.42 6.35
C ASN A 37 10.56 -19.64 5.66
N ALA A 38 10.37 -19.61 4.33
CA ALA A 38 9.74 -20.66 3.54
C ALA A 38 8.44 -21.18 4.17
N LYS A 39 7.60 -20.26 4.68
CA LYS A 39 6.26 -20.60 5.16
C LYS A 39 5.43 -21.15 4.00
N SER A 40 4.34 -21.84 4.34
CA SER A 40 3.50 -22.47 3.34
C SER A 40 2.88 -21.43 2.40
N LYS A 41 2.53 -21.89 1.19
CA LYS A 41 1.88 -21.07 0.17
C LYS A 41 0.58 -20.47 0.68
N GLU A 42 -0.16 -21.21 1.51
CA GLU A 42 -1.43 -20.78 2.12
C GLU A 42 -1.24 -19.59 3.04
N VAL A 43 -0.17 -19.57 3.85
CA VAL A 43 0.16 -18.44 4.73
C VAL A 43 0.44 -17.18 3.91
N SER A 44 1.24 -17.31 2.85
CA SER A 44 1.55 -16.18 1.98
C SER A 44 0.30 -15.67 1.25
N LEU A 45 -0.56 -16.57 0.76
CA LEU A 45 -1.82 -16.22 0.11
C LEU A 45 -2.78 -15.50 1.05
N ASP A 46 -2.89 -15.92 2.31
CA ASP A 46 -3.70 -15.26 3.33
C ASP A 46 -3.24 -13.80 3.54
N ILE A 47 -1.93 -13.58 3.66
CA ILE A 47 -1.35 -12.23 3.79
C ILE A 47 -1.63 -11.39 2.54
N ILE A 48 -1.48 -11.97 1.34
CA ILE A 48 -1.75 -11.27 0.06
C ILE A 48 -3.22 -10.86 -0.05
N ASN A 49 -4.15 -11.74 0.36
CA ASN A 49 -5.58 -11.43 0.37
C ASN A 49 -5.89 -10.27 1.33
N LYS A 50 -5.37 -10.34 2.56
CA LYS A 50 -5.53 -9.26 3.55
C LYS A 50 -4.95 -7.94 3.05
N MET A 51 -3.79 -7.97 2.41
CA MET A 51 -3.15 -6.79 1.84
C MET A 51 -4.00 -6.18 0.71
N ALA A 52 -4.56 -7.00 -0.19
CA ALA A 52 -5.41 -6.52 -1.27
C ALA A 52 -6.69 -5.86 -0.75
N GLU A 53 -7.34 -6.47 0.25
CA GLU A 53 -8.52 -5.89 0.91
C GLU A 53 -8.19 -4.59 1.64
N TYR A 54 -7.10 -4.57 2.39
CA TYR A 54 -6.70 -3.40 3.18
C TYR A 54 -6.24 -2.23 2.31
N THR A 55 -5.54 -2.52 1.21
CA THR A 55 -5.17 -1.53 0.18
C THR A 55 -6.42 -0.86 -0.38
N LYS A 56 -7.44 -1.64 -0.75
CA LYS A 56 -8.70 -1.09 -1.26
C LYS A 56 -9.39 -0.21 -0.22
N PHE A 57 -9.41 -0.63 1.04
CA PHE A 57 -9.95 0.18 2.14
C PHE A 57 -9.19 1.50 2.31
N HIS A 58 -7.86 1.45 2.28
CA HIS A 58 -6.99 2.62 2.39
C HIS A 58 -7.25 3.62 1.25
N PHE A 59 -7.17 3.18 -0.01
CA PHE A 59 -7.43 4.03 -1.17
C PHE A 59 -8.84 4.61 -1.16
N THR A 60 -9.85 3.82 -0.77
CA THR A 60 -11.23 4.34 -0.63
C THR A 60 -11.30 5.48 0.41
N THR A 61 -10.52 5.39 1.48
CA THR A 61 -10.46 6.43 2.51
C THR A 61 -9.84 7.71 1.95
N GLU A 62 -8.69 7.61 1.30
CA GLU A 62 -8.03 8.76 0.68
C GLU A 62 -8.88 9.40 -0.42
N GLU A 63 -9.44 8.59 -1.33
CA GLU A 63 -10.31 9.06 -2.41
C GLU A 63 -11.56 9.77 -1.88
N LYS A 64 -12.12 9.30 -0.77
CA LYS A 64 -13.23 9.98 -0.08
C LYS A 64 -12.80 11.36 0.40
N TYR A 65 -11.61 11.50 0.99
CA TYR A 65 -11.08 12.79 1.42
C TYR A 65 -10.73 13.69 0.24
N MET A 66 -10.09 13.16 -0.80
CA MET A 66 -9.78 13.88 -2.04
C MET A 66 -11.05 14.47 -2.66
N LYS A 67 -12.12 13.69 -2.79
CA LYS A 67 -13.42 14.19 -3.27
C LYS A 67 -14.02 15.24 -2.34
N ARG A 68 -14.04 14.95 -1.04
CA ARG A 68 -14.64 15.85 -0.03
C ARG A 68 -13.98 17.23 -0.03
N TYR A 69 -12.67 17.27 -0.22
CA TYR A 69 -11.88 18.49 -0.17
C TYR A 69 -11.57 19.07 -1.55
N ALA A 70 -12.16 18.51 -2.61
CA ALA A 70 -11.95 18.90 -4.00
C ALA A 70 -10.47 18.97 -4.40
N TYR A 71 -9.73 17.91 -4.07
CA TYR A 71 -8.31 17.77 -4.42
C TYR A 71 -8.15 17.78 -5.96
N PRO A 72 -7.37 18.72 -6.53
CA PRO A 72 -7.29 18.91 -7.99
C PRO A 72 -6.79 17.69 -8.76
N ASP A 73 -5.82 16.96 -8.22
CA ASP A 73 -5.17 15.84 -8.91
C ASP A 73 -5.82 14.48 -8.59
N TYR A 74 -7.09 14.48 -8.14
CA TYR A 74 -7.81 13.27 -7.72
C TYR A 74 -7.84 12.18 -8.81
N GLU A 75 -8.12 12.53 -10.07
CA GLU A 75 -8.23 11.55 -11.15
C GLU A 75 -6.88 10.88 -11.44
N GLU A 76 -5.78 11.64 -11.47
CA GLU A 76 -4.44 11.10 -11.68
C GLU A 76 -4.02 10.19 -10.51
N HIS A 77 -4.30 10.61 -9.29
CA HIS A 77 -4.03 9.82 -8.09
C HIS A 77 -4.80 8.49 -8.11
N LYS A 78 -6.10 8.52 -8.43
CA LYS A 78 -6.93 7.32 -8.51
C LYS A 78 -6.44 6.34 -9.59
N ILE A 79 -5.88 6.83 -10.69
CA ILE A 79 -5.28 5.95 -11.71
C ILE A 79 -4.06 5.20 -11.14
N GLU A 80 -3.25 5.83 -10.27
CA GLU A 80 -2.15 5.13 -9.59
C GLU A 80 -2.68 4.01 -8.67
N HIS A 81 -3.75 4.28 -7.92
CA HIS A 81 -4.43 3.29 -7.08
C HIS A 81 -4.95 2.10 -7.88
N GLU A 82 -5.67 2.36 -8.97
CA GLU A 82 -6.24 1.31 -9.82
C GLU A 82 -5.14 0.42 -10.40
N LYS A 83 -4.05 1.01 -10.91
CA LYS A 83 -2.89 0.27 -11.42
C LYS A 83 -2.21 -0.58 -10.35
N PHE A 84 -2.11 -0.08 -9.13
CA PHE A 84 -1.55 -0.85 -8.02
C PHE A 84 -2.41 -2.06 -7.69
N VAL A 85 -3.73 -1.88 -7.57
CA VAL A 85 -4.68 -2.96 -7.29
C VAL A 85 -4.63 -4.02 -8.40
N GLU A 86 -4.63 -3.61 -9.67
CA GLU A 86 -4.51 -4.53 -10.81
C GLU A 86 -3.22 -5.36 -10.72
N LYS A 87 -2.10 -4.73 -10.38
CA LYS A 87 -0.81 -5.43 -10.25
C LYS A 87 -0.81 -6.43 -9.09
N VAL A 88 -1.39 -6.08 -7.96
CA VAL A 88 -1.54 -6.97 -6.79
C VAL A 88 -2.43 -8.17 -7.11
N LEU A 89 -3.54 -7.95 -7.83
CA LEU A 89 -4.44 -9.03 -8.24
C LEU A 89 -3.79 -9.97 -9.26
N ALA A 90 -3.06 -9.43 -10.23
CA ALA A 90 -2.29 -10.23 -11.19
C ALA A 90 -1.24 -11.10 -10.48
N PHE A 91 -0.52 -10.49 -9.53
CA PHE A 91 0.43 -11.20 -8.70
C PHE A 91 -0.21 -12.32 -7.88
N LYS A 92 -1.34 -12.03 -7.20
CA LYS A 92 -2.08 -13.02 -6.44
C LYS A 92 -2.41 -14.24 -7.31
N LYS A 93 -2.94 -14.00 -8.52
CA LYS A 93 -3.27 -15.05 -9.48
C LYS A 93 -2.04 -15.88 -9.86
N ASP A 94 -0.92 -15.23 -10.19
CA ASP A 94 0.32 -15.92 -10.56
C ASP A 94 0.87 -16.78 -9.41
N TYR A 95 0.74 -16.28 -8.17
CA TYR A 95 1.13 -17.00 -6.96
C TYR A 95 0.21 -18.21 -6.69
N GLU A 96 -1.11 -18.05 -6.87
CA GLU A 96 -2.10 -19.14 -6.82
C GLU A 96 -1.82 -20.23 -7.87
N GLU A 97 -1.39 -19.85 -9.07
CA GLU A 97 -1.03 -20.77 -10.16
C GLU A 97 0.36 -21.42 -9.96
N GLY A 98 1.14 -20.97 -8.96
CA GLY A 98 2.45 -21.54 -8.65
C GLY A 98 3.54 -21.21 -9.68
N LYS A 99 3.40 -20.09 -10.39
CA LYS A 99 4.42 -19.63 -11.34
C LYS A 99 5.73 -19.34 -10.61
N ALA A 100 6.82 -19.98 -11.03
CA ALA A 100 8.14 -19.84 -10.43
C ALA A 100 8.71 -18.42 -10.64
N GLY A 101 9.42 -17.87 -9.63
CA GLY A 101 10.09 -16.56 -9.70
C GLY A 101 9.29 -15.36 -9.19
N VAL A 102 8.03 -15.57 -8.81
CA VAL A 102 7.07 -14.50 -8.50
C VAL A 102 7.33 -13.82 -7.13
N SER A 103 8.11 -14.41 -6.23
CA SER A 103 8.13 -14.01 -4.81
C SER A 103 8.96 -12.79 -4.43
N TYR A 104 10.12 -12.53 -5.03
CA TYR A 104 10.97 -11.40 -4.61
C TYR A 104 10.71 -10.12 -5.41
N ASP A 105 10.39 -10.25 -6.72
CA ASP A 105 10.09 -9.09 -7.56
C ASP A 105 8.85 -8.34 -7.08
N ILE A 106 7.84 -9.07 -6.58
CA ILE A 106 6.67 -8.44 -5.99
C ILE A 106 6.98 -7.67 -4.70
N LEU A 107 7.86 -8.20 -3.84
CA LEU A 107 8.19 -7.55 -2.57
C LEU A 107 8.90 -6.23 -2.83
N ASN A 108 9.81 -6.22 -3.82
CA ASN A 108 10.44 -5.00 -4.28
C ASN A 108 9.41 -4.03 -4.87
N PHE A 109 8.50 -4.52 -5.73
CA PHE A 109 7.42 -3.69 -6.27
C PHE A 109 6.55 -3.07 -5.17
N LEU A 110 6.03 -3.88 -4.23
CA LEU A 110 5.17 -3.43 -3.13
C LEU A 110 5.87 -2.38 -2.28
N LYS A 111 7.14 -2.63 -1.93
CA LYS A 111 7.96 -1.70 -1.15
C LYS A 111 8.18 -0.40 -1.91
N ASP A 112 8.71 -0.48 -3.13
CA ASP A 112 9.14 0.69 -3.88
C ASP A 112 7.93 1.54 -4.29
N TRP A 113 6.82 0.88 -4.66
CA TRP A 113 5.57 1.56 -4.94
C TRP A 113 5.02 2.25 -3.69
N LEU A 114 4.87 1.53 -2.56
CA LEU A 114 4.28 2.12 -1.35
C LEU A 114 5.12 3.31 -0.85
N VAL A 115 6.44 3.15 -0.76
CA VAL A 115 7.31 4.23 -0.29
C VAL A 115 7.32 5.40 -1.28
N GLY A 116 7.40 5.13 -2.58
CA GLY A 116 7.38 6.16 -3.61
C GLY A 116 6.06 6.93 -3.64
N HIS A 117 4.94 6.21 -3.52
CA HIS A 117 3.60 6.79 -3.54
C HIS A 117 3.33 7.65 -2.31
N ILE A 118 3.66 7.17 -1.10
CA ILE A 118 3.52 7.97 0.13
C ILE A 118 4.33 9.27 0.05
N GLN A 119 5.61 9.16 -0.34
CA GLN A 119 6.51 10.32 -0.31
C GLN A 119 6.31 11.28 -1.49
N GLY A 120 5.78 10.78 -2.60
CA GLY A 120 5.61 11.52 -3.85
C GLY A 120 4.17 11.97 -4.10
N THR A 121 3.21 11.05 -4.09
CA THR A 121 1.82 11.28 -4.46
C THR A 121 0.99 11.70 -3.26
N ASP A 122 0.99 10.93 -2.16
CA ASP A 122 0.14 11.20 -0.99
C ASP A 122 0.52 12.50 -0.30
N LYS A 123 1.82 12.77 -0.22
CA LYS A 123 2.35 14.00 0.36
C LYS A 123 1.81 15.27 -0.30
N LYS A 124 1.34 15.21 -1.55
CA LYS A 124 0.75 16.36 -2.25
C LYS A 124 -0.61 16.75 -1.69
N TYR A 125 -1.45 15.79 -1.30
CA TYR A 125 -2.76 16.11 -0.71
C TYR A 125 -2.66 16.53 0.76
N ALA A 126 -1.56 16.15 1.45
CA ALA A 126 -1.44 16.27 2.90
C ALA A 126 -1.68 17.71 3.40
N ALA A 127 -1.07 18.71 2.75
CA ALA A 127 -1.24 20.12 3.12
C ALA A 127 -2.70 20.58 3.04
N LEU A 128 -3.40 20.20 1.96
CA LEU A 128 -4.82 20.51 1.78
C LEU A 128 -5.67 19.86 2.87
N PHE A 129 -5.44 18.58 3.17
CA PHE A 129 -6.26 17.85 4.14
C PHE A 129 -6.08 18.44 5.55
N ILE A 130 -4.86 18.80 5.93
CA ILE A 130 -4.55 19.48 7.19
C ILE A 130 -5.25 20.84 7.26
N GLU A 131 -5.20 21.65 6.19
CA GLU A 131 -5.91 22.93 6.10
C GLU A 131 -7.42 22.75 6.30
N LYS A 132 -7.99 21.67 5.76
CA LYS A 132 -9.42 21.31 5.92
C LYS A 132 -9.74 20.60 7.24
N GLY A 133 -8.78 20.54 8.17
CA GLY A 133 -8.98 20.13 9.56
C GLY A 133 -8.80 18.63 9.82
N LEU A 134 -8.31 17.87 8.86
CA LEU A 134 -7.93 16.47 9.08
C LEU A 134 -6.60 16.41 9.85
N LYS A 135 -6.52 15.59 10.90
CA LYS A 135 -5.35 15.46 11.78
C LYS A 135 -5.12 14.01 12.16
#